data_AF-A0A397ZTB9-F1
#
_entry.id   AF-A0A397ZTB9-F1
#
_cell.length_a   1.000
_cell.length_b   1.000
_cell.length_c   1.000
_cell.angle_alpha   90.00
_cell.angle_beta   90.00
_cell.angle_gamma   90.00
#
_symmetry.space_group_name_H-M   'P 1'
#
loop_
_entity.id
_entity.type
_entity.pdbx_description
1 polymer ?
#
loop_
_entity_poly.entity_id
_entity_poly.type
_entity_poly.pdbx_seq_one_letter_code
_entity_poly.pdbx_strand_id
1 'polypeptide(L)'
;MQKDFDGKGSKTIQAMFEEEGLDGDEHGDTLCGACVDNYASDEFWICCDMCEKWFHGICVKITPARAEHIKHYKCPSCSNKRARP
;
A
#
# COMPACT_ATOMS: atom_id res chain seq x y z
N MET A 1 49.94 -20.06 -26.03
CA MET A 1 49.81 -18.99 -25.02
C MET A 1 50.73 -17.86 -25.42
N GLN A 2 50.23 -16.79 -26.05
CA GLN A 2 51.08 -15.68 -26.48
C GLN A 2 50.27 -14.38 -26.68
N LYS A 3 50.89 -13.29 -26.21
CA LYS A 3 50.90 -11.89 -26.70
C LYS A 3 50.17 -10.82 -25.86
N ASP A 4 51.02 -9.98 -25.30
CA ASP A 4 50.88 -8.65 -24.71
C ASP A 4 50.36 -7.61 -25.74
N PHE A 5 49.67 -6.55 -25.30
CA PHE A 5 49.71 -5.19 -25.90
C PHE A 5 48.94 -4.15 -25.04
N ASP A 6 49.66 -3.23 -24.40
CA ASP A 6 49.13 -2.03 -23.73
C ASP A 6 48.43 -1.08 -24.72
N GLY A 7 47.10 -0.99 -24.63
CA GLY A 7 46.27 -0.05 -25.38
C GLY A 7 45.74 1.09 -24.51
N LYS A 8 46.46 2.22 -24.48
CA LYS A 8 45.99 3.49 -23.91
C LYS A 8 45.05 4.20 -24.91
N GLY A 9 43.82 4.45 -24.48
CA GLY A 9 42.87 5.35 -25.16
C GLY A 9 41.46 4.74 -25.15
N SER A 10 40.38 5.47 -24.97
CA SER A 10 40.16 6.90 -24.82
C SER A 10 38.67 7.01 -24.53
N LYS A 11 38.31 7.72 -23.46
CA LYS A 11 37.09 8.53 -23.29
C LYS A 11 35.74 7.91 -23.71
N THR A 12 34.91 7.70 -22.68
CA THR A 12 33.47 8.03 -22.65
C THR A 12 32.66 7.54 -23.84
N ILE A 13 31.95 6.42 -23.68
CA ILE A 13 30.50 6.32 -23.96
C ILE A 13 29.94 5.26 -23.01
N GLN A 14 29.56 5.69 -21.82
CA GLN A 14 28.60 4.97 -20.98
C GLN A 14 27.21 5.35 -21.51
N ALA A 15 26.63 4.52 -22.37
CA ALA A 15 25.21 4.61 -22.72
C ALA A 15 24.76 3.34 -23.44
N MET A 16 24.04 2.49 -22.73
CA MET A 16 22.77 1.85 -23.13
C MET A 16 22.44 0.82 -22.05
N PHE A 17 21.66 1.19 -21.03
CA PHE A 17 20.19 1.24 -21.04
C PHE A 17 19.60 -0.16 -21.22
N GLU A 18 19.47 -0.87 -20.10
CA GLU A 18 18.46 -1.91 -19.89
C GLU A 18 17.98 -1.64 -18.46
N GLU A 19 16.81 -1.00 -18.31
CA GLU A 19 15.54 -1.71 -18.00
C GLU A 19 15.61 -2.39 -16.63
N GLU A 20 14.79 -2.11 -15.61
CA GLU A 20 13.57 -1.33 -15.44
C GLU A 20 13.56 -0.97 -13.94
N GLY A 21 13.06 0.21 -13.59
CA GLY A 21 12.65 0.47 -12.21
C GLY A 21 11.52 -0.49 -11.86
N LEU A 22 11.78 -1.48 -11.01
CA LEU A 22 10.73 -2.18 -10.29
C LEU A 22 10.37 -1.36 -9.05
N ASP A 23 9.84 -0.16 -9.28
CA ASP A 23 8.88 0.51 -8.40
C ASP A 23 7.60 -0.35 -8.44
N GLY A 24 7.66 -1.50 -7.78
CA GLY A 24 6.71 -2.60 -7.96
C GLY A 24 5.85 -2.92 -6.74
N ASP A 25 5.79 -2.04 -5.75
CA ASP A 25 4.72 -2.08 -4.73
C ASP A 25 3.58 -1.11 -5.06
N GLU A 26 3.33 -0.89 -6.36
CA GLU A 26 2.06 -0.34 -6.86
C GLU A 26 0.92 -1.39 -6.85
N HIS A 27 1.05 -2.47 -6.06
CA HIS A 27 -0.09 -3.34 -5.79
C HIS A 27 -1.02 -2.62 -4.82
N GLY A 28 -2.11 -2.08 -5.39
CA GLY A 28 -3.32 -1.61 -4.72
C GLY A 28 -4.01 -2.74 -3.95
N ASP A 29 -3.26 -3.37 -3.06
CA ASP A 29 -3.76 -4.30 -2.09
C ASP A 29 -4.40 -3.45 -1.00
N THR A 30 -5.73 -3.43 -0.99
CA THR A 30 -6.50 -2.62 -0.05
C THR A 30 -6.11 -3.07 1.36
N LEU A 31 -5.25 -2.31 2.05
CA LEU A 31 -4.78 -2.67 3.38
C LEU A 31 -5.79 -2.24 4.45
N CYS A 32 -6.04 -3.11 5.43
CA CYS A 32 -6.85 -2.74 6.57
C CYS A 32 -6.14 -1.67 7.40
N GLY A 33 -6.73 -0.48 7.53
CA GLY A 33 -6.16 0.64 8.29
C GLY A 33 -6.06 0.42 9.80
N ALA A 34 -6.42 -0.75 10.33
CA ALA A 34 -6.35 -1.12 11.74
C ALA A 34 -5.30 -2.21 12.04
N CYS A 35 -5.15 -3.23 11.18
CA CYS A 35 -4.14 -4.29 11.36
C CYS A 35 -2.98 -4.23 10.36
N VAL A 36 -3.09 -3.44 9.28
CA VAL A 36 -2.07 -3.33 8.21
C VAL A 36 -1.79 -4.66 7.52
N ASP A 37 -2.73 -5.60 7.61
CA ASP A 37 -2.69 -6.88 6.92
C ASP A 37 -3.69 -6.92 5.76
N ASN A 38 -3.41 -7.81 4.82
CA ASN A 38 -4.22 -8.07 3.64
C ASN A 38 -5.01 -9.38 3.73
N TYR A 39 -5.54 -9.72 4.91
CA TYR A 39 -6.12 -11.05 5.08
C TYR A 39 -7.53 -11.20 4.48
N ALA A 40 -7.53 -11.96 3.38
CA ALA A 40 -8.52 -12.90 2.87
C ALA A 40 -9.82 -12.41 2.20
N SER A 41 -10.10 -13.08 1.07
CA SER A 41 -11.21 -12.92 0.11
C SER A 41 -12.63 -13.18 0.66
N ASP A 42 -12.79 -13.47 1.97
CA ASP A 42 -14.09 -13.81 2.59
C ASP A 42 -14.44 -12.93 3.80
N GLU A 43 -13.61 -11.92 4.12
CA GLU A 43 -13.87 -11.02 5.24
C GLU A 43 -14.76 -9.84 4.81
N PHE A 44 -15.62 -9.33 5.70
CA PHE A 44 -16.42 -8.12 5.43
C PHE A 44 -15.57 -6.85 5.59
N TRP A 45 -15.61 -5.95 4.60
CA TRP A 45 -14.88 -4.68 4.59
C TRP A 45 -15.81 -3.47 4.67
N ILE A 46 -15.34 -2.41 5.31
CA ILE A 46 -16.06 -1.13 5.42
C ILE A 46 -15.11 0.06 5.20
N CYS A 47 -15.53 1.03 4.40
CA CYS A 47 -14.79 2.26 4.12
C CYS A 47 -15.24 3.41 5.02
N CYS A 48 -14.30 4.15 5.58
CA CYS A 48 -14.59 5.27 6.48
C CYS A 48 -14.84 6.58 5.72
N ASP A 49 -15.98 7.23 5.90
CA ASP A 49 -16.31 8.52 5.26
C ASP A 49 -15.38 9.69 5.64
N MET A 50 -14.60 9.55 6.72
CA MET A 50 -13.73 10.64 7.23
C MET A 50 -12.29 10.57 6.74
N CYS A 51 -11.79 9.37 6.41
CA CYS A 51 -10.40 9.19 5.99
C CYS A 51 -10.26 8.28 4.77
N GLU A 52 -11.39 7.82 4.23
CA GLU A 52 -11.52 7.01 3.02
C GLU A 52 -10.66 5.73 3.06
N LYS A 53 -10.25 5.32 4.26
CA LYS A 53 -9.53 4.07 4.51
C LYS A 53 -10.50 2.92 4.67
N TRP A 54 -10.03 1.76 4.23
CA TRP A 54 -10.72 0.49 4.33
C TRP A 54 -10.31 -0.27 5.58
N PHE A 55 -11.27 -0.98 6.18
CA PHE A 55 -11.08 -1.73 7.41
C PHE A 55 -11.86 -3.04 7.36
N HIS A 56 -11.29 -4.11 7.93
CA HIS A 56 -12.06 -5.32 8.22
C HIS A 56 -13.11 -5.00 9.29
N GLY A 57 -14.35 -5.44 9.08
CA GLY A 57 -15.43 -5.30 10.05
C GLY A 57 -15.04 -5.82 11.43
N ILE A 58 -14.32 -6.94 11.50
CA ILE A 58 -13.79 -7.49 12.76
C ILE A 58 -12.80 -6.54 13.46
N CYS A 59 -11.89 -5.89 12.72
CA CYS A 59 -10.87 -5.00 13.27
C CYS A 59 -11.50 -3.73 13.87
N VAL A 60 -12.65 -3.30 13.34
CA VAL A 60 -13.38 -2.11 13.82
C VAL A 60 -14.66 -2.45 14.59
N LYS A 61 -14.90 -3.75 14.88
CA LYS A 61 -16.09 -4.26 15.58
C LYS A 61 -17.41 -3.83 14.93
N ILE A 62 -17.45 -3.86 13.60
CA ILE A 62 -18.64 -3.65 12.78
C ILE A 62 -19.04 -4.99 12.16
N THR A 63 -20.27 -5.40 12.44
CA THR A 63 -20.90 -6.53 11.78
C THR A 63 -21.56 -6.07 10.46
N PRO A 64 -21.69 -6.95 9.45
CA PRO A 64 -22.39 -6.61 8.20
C PRO A 64 -23.81 -6.10 8.46
N ALA A 65 -24.55 -6.74 9.39
CA ALA A 65 -25.87 -6.28 9.82
C ALA A 65 -25.87 -4.84 10.36
N ARG A 66 -24.79 -4.41 11.04
CA ARG A 66 -24.64 -3.03 11.50
C ARG A 66 -24.32 -2.10 10.33
N ALA A 67 -23.47 -2.53 9.40
CA ALA A 67 -23.12 -1.75 8.22
C ALA A 67 -24.31 -1.46 7.31
N GLU A 68 -25.25 -2.41 7.17
CA GLU A 68 -26.51 -2.19 6.42
C GLU A 68 -27.34 -1.00 6.94
N HIS A 69 -27.20 -0.67 8.24
CA HIS A 69 -27.92 0.43 8.88
C HIS A 69 -27.08 1.71 9.02
N ILE A 70 -25.80 1.70 8.65
CA ILE A 70 -24.91 2.86 8.75
C ILE A 70 -24.87 3.59 7.41
N LYS A 71 -25.36 4.84 7.38
CA LYS A 71 -25.25 5.71 6.19
C LYS A 71 -23.88 6.35 6.01
N HIS A 72 -23.23 6.72 7.12
CA HIS A 72 -21.90 7.30 7.15
C HIS A 72 -21.10 6.62 8.26
N TYR A 73 -20.13 5.81 7.86
CA TYR A 73 -19.27 5.08 8.77
C TYR A 73 -18.05 5.92 9.17
N LYS A 74 -17.79 5.98 10.47
CA LYS A 74 -16.63 6.66 11.04
C LYS A 74 -15.77 5.66 11.79
N CYS A 75 -14.53 5.45 11.34
CA CYS A 75 -13.61 4.54 11.99
C CYS A 75 -13.24 5.02 13.41
N PRO A 76 -12.81 4.11 14.30
CA PRO A 76 -12.44 4.44 15.68
C PRO A 76 -11.39 5.55 15.77
N SER A 77 -10.43 5.55 14.85
CA SER A 77 -9.39 6.58 14.76
C SER A 77 -9.98 7.96 14.47
N CYS A 78 -10.85 8.09 13.46
CA CYS A 78 -11.51 9.36 13.16
C CYS A 78 -12.52 9.77 14.23
N SER A 79 -13.15 8.81 14.89
CA SER A 79 -14.09 9.06 15.98
C SER A 79 -13.40 9.74 17.16
N ASN A 80 -12.23 9.22 17.58
CA ASN A 80 -11.51 9.69 18.75
C ASN A 80 -10.73 11.02 18.52
N LYS A 81 -10.39 11.35 17.26
CA LYS A 81 -9.63 12.57 16.91
C LYS A 81 -10.32 13.91 17.24
N ARG A 82 -11.62 13.92 17.59
CA ARG A 82 -12.33 15.15 18.01
C ARG A 82 -12.26 15.44 19.51
N ALA A 83 -11.59 14.60 20.30
CA ALA A 83 -11.39 14.82 21.72
C ALA A 83 -9.95 15.28 22.00
N ARG A 84 -9.58 16.48 21.59
CA ARG A 84 -8.49 17.23 22.22
C ARG A 84 -8.94 18.70 22.37
N PRO A 85 -9.08 19.20 23.61
CA PRO A 85 -9.25 20.63 23.85
C PRO A 85 -8.02 21.43 23.38
#